data_AF-A0A964IKJ9-F1
#
_entry.id   AF-A0A964IKJ9-F1
#
_cell.length_a   1.000
_cell.length_b   1.000
_cell.length_c   1.000
_cell.angle_alpha   90.00
_cell.angle_beta   90.00
_cell.angle_gamma   90.00
#
_symmetry.space_group_name_H-M   'P 1'
#
loop_
_entity.id
_entity.type
_entity.pdbx_description
1 polymer ?
#
loop_
_entity_poly.entity_id
_entity_poly.type
_entity_poly.pdbx_seq_one_letter_code
_entity_poly.pdbx_strand_id
1 'polypeptide(L)'
;MKLKKLYSSREVAQHTGLTARQLQWWEQRKLFIATVPSHKTAAGGFTERRYTPIELLELMVLADLRRKGFTVQRIRKLLQVLKSRFNTRLYEAIEGGGPVTLFIDGENIYARNDAGDLFNLLDDAAQPLLMLGEDIKLRQLIARERPAKKRAKIKPATNRQRPATD
;
A
#
# COMPACT_ATOMS: atom_id res chain seq x y z
N MET A 1 -10.65 1.98 13.91
CA MET A 1 -11.14 0.92 13.00
C MET A 1 -11.72 -0.24 13.81
N LYS A 2 -12.88 -0.81 13.46
CA LYS A 2 -13.32 -2.09 14.05
C LYS A 2 -12.57 -3.23 13.36
N LEU A 3 -11.84 -4.06 14.10
CA LEU A 3 -11.11 -5.20 13.56
C LEU A 3 -12.09 -6.28 13.07
N LYS A 4 -12.09 -6.54 11.76
CA LYS A 4 -12.78 -7.66 11.13
C LYS A 4 -11.82 -8.79 10.83
N LYS A 5 -12.30 -10.04 10.80
CA LYS A 5 -11.48 -11.19 10.36
C LYS A 5 -11.01 -11.04 8.91
N LEU A 6 -11.88 -10.51 8.05
CA LEU A 6 -11.62 -10.30 6.64
C LEU A 6 -12.30 -9.01 6.15
N TYR A 7 -11.65 -8.34 5.19
CA TYR A 7 -12.10 -7.13 4.51
C TYR A 7 -12.37 -7.41 3.04
N SER A 8 -13.47 -6.84 2.54
CA SER A 8 -13.85 -6.81 1.13
C SER A 8 -12.93 -5.86 0.32
N SER A 9 -12.83 -6.06 -0.99
CA SER A 9 -12.13 -5.11 -1.89
C SER A 9 -12.67 -3.68 -1.77
N ARG A 10 -13.98 -3.53 -1.50
CA ARG A 10 -14.63 -2.23 -1.31
C ARG A 10 -14.21 -1.58 -0.01
N GLU A 11 -14.07 -2.36 1.05
CA GLU A 11 -13.63 -1.87 2.36
C GLU A 11 -12.16 -1.47 2.31
N VAL A 12 -11.31 -2.32 1.71
CA VAL A 12 -9.90 -1.98 1.45
C VAL A 12 -9.80 -0.67 0.68
N ALA A 13 -10.60 -0.49 -0.38
CA ALA A 13 -10.63 0.75 -1.14
C ALA A 13 -11.02 1.97 -0.30
N GLN A 14 -11.95 1.81 0.65
CA GLN A 14 -12.36 2.89 1.57
C GLN A 14 -11.23 3.31 2.50
N HIS A 15 -10.46 2.37 3.07
CA HIS A 15 -9.39 2.67 4.03
C HIS A 15 -8.08 3.11 3.36
N THR A 16 -7.76 2.52 2.21
CA THR A 16 -6.49 2.73 1.50
C THR A 16 -6.57 3.82 0.45
N GLY A 17 -7.75 4.17 -0.05
CA GLY A 17 -7.96 5.03 -1.20
C GLY A 17 -7.57 4.42 -2.56
N LEU A 18 -7.20 3.13 -2.61
CA LEU A 18 -7.00 2.38 -3.86
C LEU A 18 -8.35 2.06 -4.50
N THR A 19 -8.41 1.97 -5.83
CA THR A 19 -9.61 1.48 -6.52
C THR A 19 -9.60 -0.05 -6.60
N ALA A 20 -10.79 -0.65 -6.71
CA ALA A 20 -10.91 -2.10 -6.92
C ALA A 20 -10.13 -2.57 -8.17
N ARG A 21 -10.06 -1.73 -9.22
CA ARG A 21 -9.27 -2.02 -10.42
C ARG A 21 -7.76 -1.99 -10.15
N GLN A 22 -7.28 -1.07 -9.32
CA GLN A 22 -5.87 -1.06 -8.91
C GLN A 22 -5.52 -2.32 -8.13
N LEU A 23 -6.37 -2.73 -7.17
CA LEU A 23 -6.17 -3.99 -6.42
C LEU A 23 -6.11 -5.20 -7.35
N GLN A 24 -7.04 -5.30 -8.31
CA GLN A 24 -7.01 -6.35 -9.33
C GLN A 24 -5.73 -6.30 -10.19
N TRP A 25 -5.29 -5.12 -10.61
CA TRP A 25 -4.07 -4.98 -11.40
C TRP A 25 -2.83 -5.40 -10.60
N TRP A 26 -2.78 -5.08 -9.30
CA TRP A 26 -1.68 -5.48 -8.42
C TRP A 26 -1.60 -7.00 -8.28
N GLU A 27 -2.75 -7.67 -8.15
CA GLU A 27 -2.86 -9.13 -8.12
C GLU A 27 -2.42 -9.76 -9.45
N GLN A 28 -2.93 -9.25 -10.58
CA GLN A 28 -2.55 -9.72 -11.93
C GLN A 28 -1.04 -9.59 -12.19
N ARG A 29 -0.41 -8.55 -11.64
CA ARG A 29 1.05 -8.30 -11.72
C ARG A 29 1.84 -8.98 -10.60
N LYS A 30 1.19 -9.81 -9.78
CA LYS A 30 1.76 -10.51 -8.61
C LYS A 30 2.51 -9.57 -7.65
N LEU A 31 2.09 -8.31 -7.56
CA LEU A 31 2.66 -7.34 -6.63
C LEU A 31 2.11 -7.58 -5.22
N PHE A 32 0.80 -7.82 -5.14
CA PHE A 32 0.11 -8.12 -3.90
C PHE A 32 -1.06 -9.05 -4.22
N ILE A 33 -1.12 -10.19 -3.55
CA ILE A 33 -2.17 -11.19 -3.74
C ILE A 33 -2.94 -11.28 -2.43
N ALA A 34 -4.27 -11.24 -2.51
CA ALA A 34 -5.12 -11.37 -1.34
C ALA A 34 -5.05 -12.81 -0.80
N THR A 35 -5.16 -12.97 0.53
CA THR A 35 -5.24 -14.27 1.17
C THR A 35 -6.37 -15.13 0.59
N VAL A 36 -7.53 -14.51 0.30
CA VAL A 36 -8.60 -15.17 -0.45
C VAL A 36 -8.73 -14.51 -1.82
N PRO A 37 -8.15 -15.10 -2.87
CA PRO A 37 -8.23 -14.55 -4.22
C PRO A 37 -9.60 -14.80 -4.86
N SER A 38 -9.93 -13.93 -5.81
CA SER A 38 -11.12 -14.04 -6.65
C SER A 38 -10.99 -15.22 -7.61
N HIS A 39 -11.97 -16.12 -7.64
CA HIS A 39 -12.00 -17.28 -8.53
C HIS A 39 -13.38 -17.48 -9.16
N LYS A 40 -13.44 -18.18 -10.30
CA LYS A 40 -14.70 -18.45 -11.01
C LYS A 40 -15.60 -19.37 -10.18
N THR A 41 -16.89 -19.09 -10.23
CA THR A 41 -17.95 -19.90 -9.60
C THR A 41 -18.65 -20.75 -10.65
N ALA A 42 -19.25 -21.87 -10.23
CA ALA A 42 -20.02 -22.74 -11.13
C ALA A 42 -21.20 -22.01 -11.81
N ALA A 43 -21.75 -20.98 -11.17
CA ALA A 43 -22.84 -20.15 -11.72
C ALA A 43 -22.38 -19.08 -12.72
N GLY A 44 -21.12 -19.07 -13.16
CA GLY A 44 -20.61 -18.15 -14.18
C GLY A 44 -20.12 -16.78 -13.65
N GLY A 45 -20.15 -16.55 -12.33
CA GLY A 45 -19.61 -15.34 -11.68
C GLY A 45 -18.21 -15.53 -11.07
N PHE A 46 -17.73 -14.53 -10.34
CA PHE A 46 -16.48 -14.59 -9.57
C PHE A 46 -16.73 -14.33 -8.08
N THR A 47 -15.97 -15.01 -7.23
CA THR A 47 -15.96 -14.72 -5.79
C THR A 47 -15.29 -13.39 -5.48
N GLU A 48 -15.72 -12.74 -4.39
CA GLU A 48 -15.09 -11.51 -3.93
C GLU A 48 -13.75 -11.81 -3.25
N ARG A 49 -12.73 -10.99 -3.54
CA ARG A 49 -11.46 -11.04 -2.81
C ARG A 49 -11.65 -10.66 -1.35
N ARG A 50 -10.99 -11.40 -0.45
CA ARG A 50 -10.97 -11.07 0.97
C ARG A 50 -9.55 -10.90 1.49
N TYR A 51 -9.37 -9.84 2.27
CA TYR A 51 -8.10 -9.41 2.81
C TYR A 51 -8.07 -9.52 4.33
N THR A 52 -6.98 -9.97 4.92
CA THR A 52 -6.80 -9.97 6.38
C THR A 52 -6.55 -8.55 6.92
N PRO A 53 -6.67 -8.30 8.24
CA PRO A 53 -6.25 -7.03 8.86
C PRO A 53 -4.80 -6.66 8.53
N ILE A 54 -3.91 -7.64 8.54
CA ILE A 54 -2.49 -7.45 8.23
C ILE A 54 -2.31 -6.97 6.80
N GLU A 55 -2.96 -7.64 5.84
CA GLU A 55 -2.94 -7.24 4.43
C GLU A 55 -3.52 -5.83 4.20
N LEU A 56 -4.55 -5.46 4.95
CA LEU A 56 -5.09 -4.11 4.89
C LEU A 56 -4.04 -3.06 5.31
N LEU A 57 -3.33 -3.29 6.42
CA LEU A 57 -2.29 -2.38 6.90
C LEU A 57 -1.12 -2.27 5.92
N GLU A 58 -0.71 -3.39 5.32
CA GLU A 58 0.30 -3.38 4.25
C GLU A 58 -0.17 -2.58 3.03
N LEU A 59 -1.41 -2.82 2.57
CA LEU A 59 -1.97 -2.09 1.44
C LEU A 59 -2.09 -0.58 1.71
N MET A 60 -2.34 -0.18 2.96
CA MET A 60 -2.32 1.24 3.37
C MET A 60 -0.93 1.84 3.17
N VAL A 61 0.12 1.14 3.61
CA VAL A 61 1.51 1.58 3.41
C VAL A 61 1.88 1.60 1.93
N LEU A 62 1.57 0.56 1.18
CA LEU A 62 1.86 0.49 -0.26
C LEU A 62 1.14 1.58 -1.05
N ALA A 63 -0.11 1.89 -0.70
CA ALA A 63 -0.86 2.99 -1.28
C ALA A 63 -0.20 4.34 -0.99
N ASP A 64 0.32 4.53 0.23
CA ASP A 64 1.04 5.73 0.62
C ASP A 64 2.38 5.88 -0.09
N LEU A 65 3.13 4.80 -0.28
CA LEU A 65 4.35 4.81 -1.09
C LEU A 65 4.04 5.21 -2.54
N ARG A 66 2.99 4.64 -3.15
CA ARG A 66 2.55 5.04 -4.51
C ARG A 66 2.23 6.52 -4.61
N ARG A 67 1.58 7.11 -3.60
CA ARG A 67 1.27 8.55 -3.56
C ARG A 67 2.50 9.42 -3.44
N LYS A 68 3.53 8.94 -2.74
CA LYS A 68 4.83 9.61 -2.61
C LYS A 68 5.74 9.45 -3.83
N GLY A 69 5.25 8.88 -4.94
CA GLY A 69 5.98 8.76 -6.20
C GLY A 69 6.66 7.41 -6.43
N PHE A 70 6.65 6.49 -5.46
CA PHE A 70 7.31 5.18 -5.62
C PHE A 70 6.68 4.40 -6.75
N THR A 71 7.46 4.01 -7.76
CA THR A 71 6.98 3.18 -8.87
C THR A 71 6.65 1.76 -8.40
N VAL A 72 5.86 1.03 -9.19
CA VAL A 72 5.55 -0.39 -8.90
C VAL A 72 6.82 -1.25 -8.83
N GLN A 73 7.85 -0.91 -9.61
CA GLN A 73 9.12 -1.61 -9.57
C GLN A 73 9.89 -1.35 -8.27
N ARG A 74 9.91 -0.09 -7.79
CA ARG A 74 10.50 0.24 -6.48
C ARG A 74 9.79 -0.50 -5.34
N ILE A 75 8.46 -0.56 -5.39
CA ILE A 75 7.68 -1.34 -4.42
C ILE A 75 8.02 -2.82 -4.51
N ARG A 76 8.14 -3.39 -5.71
CA ARG A 76 8.54 -4.79 -5.89
C ARG A 76 9.94 -5.05 -5.33
N LYS A 77 10.92 -4.18 -5.61
CA LYS A 77 12.29 -4.27 -5.07
C LYS A 77 12.26 -4.23 -3.54
N LEU A 78 11.52 -3.29 -2.95
CA LEU A 78 11.31 -3.21 -1.50
C LEU A 78 10.80 -4.53 -0.92
N LEU A 79 9.68 -5.06 -1.44
CA LEU A 79 9.08 -6.29 -0.93
C LEU A 79 10.00 -7.50 -1.11
N GLN A 80 10.73 -7.54 -2.23
CA GLN A 80 11.72 -8.58 -2.48
C GLN A 80 12.86 -8.53 -1.47
N VAL A 81 13.43 -7.36 -1.22
CA VAL A 81 14.54 -7.19 -0.26
C VAL A 81 14.11 -7.57 1.16
N LEU A 82 12.92 -7.13 1.61
CA LEU A 82 12.39 -7.52 2.91
C LEU A 82 12.30 -9.04 3.06
N LYS A 83 11.82 -9.72 2.02
CA LYS A 83 11.71 -11.18 2.01
C LYS A 83 13.07 -11.87 1.91
N SER A 84 13.92 -11.50 0.96
CA SER A 84 15.13 -12.26 0.65
C SER A 84 16.30 -11.95 1.58
N ARG A 85 16.39 -10.72 2.10
CA ARG A 85 17.53 -10.27 2.91
C ARG A 85 17.25 -10.30 4.40
N PHE A 86 16.05 -9.87 4.78
CA PHE A 86 15.65 -9.72 6.18
C PHE A 86 14.66 -10.79 6.63
N ASN A 87 14.22 -11.67 5.72
CA ASN A 87 13.24 -12.72 5.99
C ASN A 87 12.00 -12.22 6.76
N THR A 88 11.56 -11.00 6.44
CA THR A 88 10.46 -10.34 7.15
C THR A 88 9.36 -9.91 6.20
N ARG A 89 8.16 -9.81 6.73
CA ARG A 89 7.00 -9.27 6.03
C ARG A 89 6.97 -7.74 6.15
N LEU A 90 6.37 -7.05 5.18
CA LEU A 90 6.20 -5.59 5.24
C LEU A 90 5.51 -5.14 6.54
N TYR A 91 4.47 -5.87 6.96
CA TYR A 91 3.76 -5.60 8.22
C TYR A 91 4.68 -5.55 9.46
N GLU A 92 5.55 -6.55 9.64
CA GLU A 92 6.46 -6.61 10.78
C GLU A 92 7.44 -5.43 10.77
N ALA A 93 7.91 -5.08 9.56
CA ALA A 93 8.88 -4.03 9.37
C ALA A 93 8.32 -2.61 9.58
N ILE A 94 7.00 -2.42 9.51
CA ILE A 94 6.35 -1.13 9.79
C ILE A 94 5.86 -1.01 11.24
N GLU A 95 5.58 -2.14 11.91
CA GLU A 95 5.16 -2.16 13.32
C GLU A 95 6.34 -1.99 14.28
N GLY A 96 7.56 -2.36 13.85
CA GLY A 96 8.78 -2.23 14.64
C GLY A 96 9.04 -3.40 15.59
N GLY A 97 8.39 -4.55 15.36
CA GLY A 97 8.61 -5.81 16.08
C GLY A 97 9.26 -6.91 15.24
N GLY A 98 9.67 -6.60 14.01
CA GLY A 98 10.42 -7.49 13.13
C GLY A 98 11.94 -7.25 13.19
N PRO A 99 12.75 -8.03 12.45
CA PRO A 99 14.22 -7.93 12.44
C PRO A 99 14.74 -6.59 11.89
N VAL A 100 13.87 -5.80 11.26
CA VAL A 100 14.16 -4.45 10.80
C VAL A 100 12.94 -3.55 10.97
N THR A 101 13.18 -2.26 11.16
CA THR A 101 12.18 -1.20 11.11
C THR A 101 12.37 -0.33 9.87
N LEU A 102 11.29 -0.01 9.16
CA LEU A 102 11.34 0.80 7.93
C LEU A 102 11.24 2.29 8.20
N PHE A 103 12.02 3.04 7.43
CA PHE A 103 12.04 4.50 7.44
C PHE A 103 11.98 5.04 6.02
N ILE A 104 11.44 6.25 5.87
CA ILE A 104 11.29 6.94 4.59
C ILE A 104 11.83 8.35 4.67
N ASP A 105 12.57 8.74 3.63
CA ASP A 105 12.99 10.12 3.37
C ASP A 105 12.81 10.44 1.88
N GLY A 106 11.92 11.38 1.58
CA GLY A 106 11.49 11.66 0.19
C GLY A 106 11.04 10.39 -0.54
N GLU A 107 11.82 10.01 -1.55
CA GLU A 107 11.62 8.79 -2.35
C GLU A 107 12.52 7.61 -1.91
N ASN A 108 13.42 7.81 -0.96
CA ASN A 108 14.27 6.74 -0.45
C ASN A 108 13.60 6.02 0.71
N ILE A 109 13.90 4.73 0.84
CA ILE A 109 13.39 3.90 1.93
C ILE A 109 14.54 3.10 2.53
N TYR A 110 14.61 3.12 3.84
CA TYR A 110 15.69 2.56 4.62
C TYR A 110 15.15 1.50 5.57
N ALA A 111 15.95 0.47 5.85
CA ALA A 111 15.71 -0.45 6.95
C ALA A 111 16.76 -0.20 8.03
N ARG A 112 16.35 -0.17 9.30
CA ARG A 112 17.24 -0.20 10.45
C ARG A 112 17.09 -1.54 11.16
N ASN A 113 18.17 -2.28 11.36
CA ASN A 113 18.14 -3.50 12.17
C ASN A 113 18.28 -3.17 13.67
N ASP A 114 18.20 -4.19 14.52
CA ASP A 114 18.31 -4.04 15.98
C ASP A 114 19.70 -3.59 16.44
N ALA A 115 20.75 -3.85 15.63
CA ALA A 115 22.11 -3.38 15.88
C ALA A 115 22.30 -1.87 15.57
N GLY A 116 21.30 -1.23 14.97
CA GLY A 116 21.35 0.18 14.57
C GLY A 116 21.86 0.42 13.16
N ASP A 117 22.27 -0.63 12.44
CA ASP A 117 22.74 -0.53 11.06
C ASP A 117 21.60 -0.10 10.14
N LEU A 118 21.91 0.82 9.22
CA LEU A 118 20.94 1.39 8.28
C LEU A 118 21.23 0.91 6.85
N PHE A 119 20.22 0.41 6.14
CA PHE A 119 20.36 -0.11 4.77
C PHE A 119 19.47 0.67 3.81
N ASN A 120 19.96 1.05 2.63
CA ASN A 120 19.12 1.64 1.58
C ASN A 120 18.47 0.54 0.74
N LEU A 121 17.15 0.37 0.85
CA LEU A 121 16.46 -0.77 0.23
C LEU A 121 16.31 -0.66 -1.29
N LEU A 122 16.48 0.53 -1.85
CA LEU A 122 16.30 0.78 -3.28
C LEU A 122 17.59 0.99 -4.04
N ASP A 123 18.69 1.24 -3.35
CA ASP A 123 20.01 1.38 -3.94
C ASP A 123 20.81 0.08 -3.67
N ASP A 124 21.61 0.07 -2.61
CA ASP A 124 22.30 -1.11 -2.08
C ASP A 124 21.76 -1.52 -0.69
N ALA A 125 21.08 -2.67 -0.67
CA ALA A 125 20.52 -3.25 0.55
C ALA A 125 21.42 -4.34 1.15
N ALA A 126 22.55 -4.66 0.52
CA ALA A 126 23.48 -5.68 1.00
C ALA A 126 24.40 -5.12 2.09
N GLN A 127 24.78 -3.84 1.96
CA GLN A 127 25.73 -3.17 2.84
C GLN A 127 25.05 -2.12 3.71
N PRO A 128 25.44 -2.01 4.99
CA PRO A 128 24.99 -0.93 5.85
C PRO A 128 25.65 0.39 5.41
N LEU A 129 24.89 1.48 5.52
CA LEU A 129 25.37 2.84 5.30
C LEU A 129 26.26 3.25 6.47
N LEU A 130 27.49 3.65 6.16
CA LEU A 130 28.37 4.31 7.12
C LEU A 130 27.86 5.74 7.35
N MET A 131 27.25 5.99 8.50
CA MET A 131 26.83 7.34 8.88
C MET A 131 28.04 8.08 9.47
N LEU A 132 28.52 9.10 8.75
CA LEU A 132 29.56 10.03 9.21
C LEU A 132 28.92 11.42 9.37
N GLY A 133 28.65 11.85 10.60
CA GLY A 133 28.05 13.17 10.91
C GLY A 133 26.69 13.10 11.62
N GLU A 134 25.92 14.20 11.58
CA GLU A 134 24.61 14.30 12.24
C GLU A 134 23.60 13.25 11.75
N ASP A 135 22.73 12.78 12.66
CA ASP A 135 21.68 11.81 12.37
C ASP A 135 20.74 12.28 11.26
N ILE A 136 20.59 11.46 10.20
CA ILE A 136 19.56 11.69 9.18
C ILE A 136 18.20 11.60 9.88
N LYS A 137 17.41 12.68 9.79
CA LYS A 137 16.04 12.75 10.34
C LYS A 137 15.09 11.88 9.53
N LEU A 138 15.14 10.58 9.80
CA LEU A 138 14.33 9.57 9.15
C LEU A 138 12.94 9.46 9.79
N ARG A 139 11.88 9.42 8.96
CA ARG A 139 10.52 9.19 9.43
C ARG A 139 10.19 7.70 9.36
N GLN A 140 9.79 7.09 10.47
CA GLN A 140 9.32 5.71 10.45
C GLN A 140 8.13 5.55 9.51
N LEU A 141 8.17 4.51 8.69
CA LEU A 141 7.09 4.13 7.81
C LEU A 141 6.06 3.34 8.62
N ILE A 142 4.88 3.92 8.83
CA ILE A 142 3.78 3.32 9.59
C ILE A 142 2.50 3.30 8.73
N ALA A 143 1.62 2.32 8.98
CA ALA A 143 0.29 2.29 8.36
C ALA A 143 -0.58 3.45 8.90
N ARG A 144 -1.19 4.22 7.99
CA ARG A 144 -2.09 5.33 8.35
C ARG A 144 -3.36 5.25 7.50
N GLU A 145 -4.52 5.41 8.13
CA GLU A 145 -5.79 5.51 7.41
C GLU A 145 -5.81 6.78 6.56
N ARG A 146 -6.13 6.60 5.28
CA ARG A 146 -6.36 7.72 4.35
C ARG A 146 -7.57 7.42 3.50
N PRO A 147 -8.76 7.86 3.94
CA PRO A 147 -9.98 7.49 3.26
C PRO A 147 -10.02 8.04 1.84
N ALA A 148 -10.66 7.30 0.94
CA ALA A 148 -10.86 7.74 -0.45
C ALA A 148 -11.49 9.14 -0.47
N LYS A 149 -10.91 10.08 -1.24
CA LYS A 149 -11.52 11.40 -1.46
C LYS A 149 -12.91 11.20 -2.07
N LYS A 150 -13.96 11.64 -1.37
CA LYS A 150 -15.32 11.67 -1.92
C LYS A 150 -15.27 12.53 -3.18
N ARG A 151 -15.58 11.95 -4.35
CA ARG A 151 -15.83 12.76 -5.55
C ARG A 151 -17.01 13.68 -5.22
N ALA A 152 -16.81 15.00 -5.36
CA ALA A 152 -17.90 15.96 -5.23
C ALA A 152 -19.01 15.55 -6.20
N LYS A 153 -20.26 15.46 -5.70
CA LYS A 153 -21.43 15.18 -6.55
C LYS A 153 -21.51 16.30 -7.58
N ILE A 154 -21.22 15.99 -8.84
CA ILE A 154 -21.53 16.88 -9.96
C ILE A 154 -23.05 17.03 -9.94
N LYS A 155 -23.55 18.24 -9.62
CA LYS A 155 -24.99 18.52 -9.69
C LYS A 155 -25.44 18.32 -11.13
N PRO A 156 -26.52 17.55 -11.41
CA PRO A 156 -27.03 17.44 -12.77
C PRO A 156 -27.45 18.83 -13.26
N ALA A 157 -27.01 19.19 -14.46
CA ALA A 157 -27.38 20.45 -15.09
C ALA A 157 -28.90 20.47 -15.29
N THR A 158 -29.58 21.41 -14.64
CA THR A 158 -31.02 21.64 -14.81
C THR A 158 -31.27 22.04 -16.26
N ASN A 159 -31.97 21.17 -17.00
CA ASN A 159 -32.38 21.41 -18.37
C ASN A 159 -33.34 22.60 -18.41
N ARG A 160 -32.88 23.76 -18.88
CA ARG A 160 -33.75 24.93 -19.12
C ARG A 160 -34.57 24.66 -20.38
N GLN A 161 -35.86 24.43 -20.20
CA GLN A 161 -36.85 24.38 -21.27
C GLN A 161 -36.74 25.67 -22.11
N ARG A 162 -36.63 25.50 -23.43
CA ARG A 162 -36.73 26.61 -24.39
C ARG A 162 -38.20 27.03 -24.48
N PRO A 163 -38.54 28.33 -24.46
CA PRO A 163 -39.91 28.75 -24.68
C PRO A 163 -40.31 28.46 -26.14
N ALA A 164 -41.57 28.04 -26.33
CA ALA A 164 -42.18 27.91 -27.64
C ALA A 164 -42.32 29.30 -28.27
N THR A 165 -41.93 29.41 -29.54
CA THR A 165 -42.25 30.55 -30.39
C THR A 165 -43.54 30.24 -31.15
N ASP A 166 -44.55 31.11 -30.98
CA ASP A 166 -45.68 31.29 -31.89
C ASP A 166 -45.22 31.61 -33.31
#